data_AF-A0A1B9ES33-F1
#
_entry.id   AF-A0A1B9ES33-F1
#
_cell.length_a   1.000
_cell.length_b   1.000
_cell.length_c   1.000
_cell.angle_alpha   90.00
_cell.angle_beta   90.00
_cell.angle_gamma   90.00
#
_symmetry.space_group_name_H-M   'P 1'
#
loop_
_entity.id
_entity.type
_entity.pdbx_description
1 polymer ?
#
loop_
_entity_poly.entity_id
_entity_poly.type
_entity_poly.pdbx_seq_one_letter_code
_entity_poly.pdbx_strand_id
1 'polypeptide(L)'
;MNQCTAVVLLPPPEHVLALSVPGDHRPEAGHVLCELGEDHDGDHSAMLWDEGGRPGSAVWVRWDAERARLLPLPWCPDRDPRNADDACGLFAGHPSGHSWEVTDPTDQAITRDLARLHPHLFR
;
A
#
# COMPACT_ATOMS: atom_id res chain seq x y z
N MET A 1 -13.02 0.36 -9.14
CA MET A 1 -11.96 1.01 -9.95
C MET A 1 -10.72 0.16 -9.91
N ASN A 2 -9.86 0.18 -10.92
CA ASN A 2 -8.60 -0.55 -10.81
C ASN A 2 -7.64 0.20 -9.88
N GLN A 3 -6.67 -0.51 -9.32
CA GLN A 3 -5.57 0.08 -8.56
C GLN A 3 -4.69 0.95 -9.45
N CYS A 4 -4.23 2.07 -8.90
CA CYS A 4 -3.24 2.93 -9.53
C CYS A 4 -1.92 2.16 -9.71
N THR A 5 -1.33 2.24 -10.91
CA THR A 5 -0.09 1.53 -11.23
C THR A 5 1.18 2.33 -10.96
N ALA A 6 1.07 3.47 -10.25
CA ALA A 6 2.21 4.30 -9.94
C ALA A 6 3.14 3.60 -8.95
N VAL A 7 4.44 3.62 -9.23
CA VAL A 7 5.47 2.99 -8.40
C VAL A 7 6.53 4.03 -8.01
N VAL A 8 7.03 3.94 -6.80
CA VAL A 8 8.21 4.69 -6.34
C VAL A 8 9.28 3.74 -5.82
N LEU A 9 10.54 4.10 -6.05
CA LEU A 9 11.70 3.45 -5.45
C LEU A 9 12.11 4.23 -4.20
N LEU A 10 12.01 3.60 -3.03
CA LEU A 10 12.46 4.20 -1.78
C LEU A 10 13.92 3.80 -1.52
N PRO A 11 14.88 4.74 -1.62
CA PRO A 11 16.27 4.42 -1.34
C PRO A 11 16.43 4.05 0.14
N PRO A 12 17.37 3.15 0.47
CA PRO A 12 17.72 2.90 1.86
C PRO A 12 18.24 4.19 2.51
N PRO A 13 18.04 4.38 3.82
CA PRO A 13 18.56 5.56 4.51
C PRO A 13 20.07 5.68 4.36
N GLU A 14 20.59 6.90 4.16
CA GLU A 14 22.02 7.14 3.89
C GLU A 14 22.93 6.58 4.99
N HIS A 15 22.51 6.66 6.25
CA HIS A 15 23.27 6.11 7.37
C HIS A 15 23.36 4.58 7.34
N VAL A 16 22.37 3.88 6.76
CA VAL A 16 22.43 2.43 6.54
C VAL A 16 23.36 2.11 5.37
N LEU A 17 23.30 2.90 4.30
CA LEU A 17 24.22 2.76 3.16
C LEU A 17 25.67 3.00 3.58
N ALA A 18 25.94 3.93 4.50
CA ALA A 18 27.28 4.22 5.02
C ALA A 18 27.90 3.05 5.81
N LEU A 19 27.08 2.12 6.32
CA LEU A 19 27.54 0.91 7.00
C LEU A 19 27.85 -0.25 6.04
N SER A 20 27.54 -0.10 4.74
CA SER A 20 27.72 -1.16 3.76
C SER A 20 29.20 -1.33 3.38
N VAL A 21 29.71 -2.56 3.46
CA VAL A 21 31.06 -2.90 3.01
C VAL A 21 31.07 -3.04 1.48
N PRO A 22 32.06 -2.46 0.78
CA PRO A 22 32.19 -2.65 -0.67
C PRO A 22 32.30 -4.14 -1.04
N GLY A 23 31.40 -4.62 -1.89
CA GLY A 23 31.38 -6.01 -2.37
C GLY A 23 30.46 -6.96 -1.59
N ASP A 24 29.84 -6.48 -0.50
CA ASP A 24 28.81 -7.21 0.24
C ASP A 24 27.40 -6.74 -0.15
N HIS A 25 26.38 -7.46 0.34
CA HIS A 25 24.94 -7.23 0.13
C HIS A 25 24.50 -5.81 0.56
N ARG A 26 24.75 -4.83 -0.32
CA ARG A 26 24.32 -3.46 -0.14
C ARG A 26 22.78 -3.42 -0.12
N PRO A 27 22.15 -2.71 0.82
CA PRO A 27 20.72 -2.50 0.81
C PRO A 27 20.26 -1.92 -0.53
N GLU A 28 19.22 -2.50 -1.11
CA GLU A 28 18.61 -2.06 -2.37
C GLU A 28 17.39 -1.18 -2.11
N ALA A 29 17.00 -0.40 -3.11
CA ALA A 29 15.78 0.41 -3.00
C ALA A 29 14.54 -0.48 -2.93
N GLY A 30 13.63 -0.16 -2.01
CA GLY A 30 12.33 -0.82 -1.92
C GLY A 30 11.40 -0.32 -3.02
N HIS A 31 10.68 -1.23 -3.66
CA HIS A 31 9.64 -0.89 -4.64
C HIS A 31 8.31 -0.77 -3.92
N VAL A 32 7.61 0.35 -4.08
CA VAL A 32 6.31 0.58 -3.46
C VAL A 32 5.30 0.97 -4.53
N LEU A 33 4.17 0.25 -4.56
CA LEU A 33 3.05 0.44 -5.50
C LEU A 33 1.95 1.26 -4.82
N CYS A 34 1.34 2.20 -5.53
CA CYS A 34 0.22 2.99 -5.02
C CYS A 34 -0.99 2.09 -4.67
N GLU A 35 -1.54 2.25 -3.47
CA GLU A 35 -2.68 1.47 -2.98
C GLU A 35 -4.03 2.14 -3.30
N LEU A 36 -4.01 3.36 -3.85
CA LEU A 36 -5.22 4.10 -4.23
C LEU A 36 -5.80 3.57 -5.54
N GLY A 37 -7.08 3.82 -5.76
CA GLY A 37 -7.71 3.60 -7.07
C GLY A 37 -7.17 4.54 -8.15
N GLU A 38 -7.22 4.12 -9.41
CA GLU A 38 -6.87 4.93 -10.59
C GLU A 38 -7.66 6.26 -10.67
N ASP A 39 -7.18 7.20 -11.48
CA ASP A 39 -7.81 8.52 -11.67
C ASP A 39 -7.99 9.34 -10.38
N HIS A 40 -7.15 9.11 -9.37
CA HIS A 40 -7.12 9.91 -8.15
C HIS A 40 -6.28 11.20 -8.34
N ASP A 41 -6.72 12.29 -7.70
CA ASP A 41 -5.94 13.52 -7.60
C ASP A 41 -4.92 13.44 -6.45
N GLY A 42 -3.84 14.23 -6.54
CA GLY A 42 -2.85 14.40 -5.47
C GLY A 42 -1.80 13.28 -5.36
N ASP A 43 -1.03 13.30 -4.27
CA ASP A 43 0.10 12.39 -4.03
C ASP A 43 -0.36 10.91 -4.02
N HIS A 44 0.36 10.06 -4.76
CA HIS A 44 0.27 8.61 -4.64
C HIS A 44 0.63 8.17 -3.22
N SER A 45 0.07 7.05 -2.76
CA SER A 45 0.19 6.66 -1.36
C SER A 45 0.19 5.14 -1.18
N ALA A 46 0.95 4.66 -0.20
CA ALA A 46 0.98 3.26 0.21
C ALA A 46 1.37 3.11 1.68
N MET A 47 0.77 2.14 2.38
CA MET A 47 1.08 1.81 3.77
C MET A 47 2.42 1.07 3.82
N LEU A 48 3.31 1.51 4.72
CA LEU A 48 4.57 0.82 4.98
C LEU A 48 4.49 -0.11 6.19
N TRP A 49 3.90 0.36 7.29
CA TRP A 49 3.60 -0.46 8.46
C TRP A 49 2.51 0.16 9.34
N ASP A 50 1.79 -0.70 10.06
CA ASP A 50 0.85 -0.31 11.11
C ASP A 50 1.62 0.10 12.38
N GLU A 51 1.26 1.23 13.00
CA GLU A 51 1.84 1.69 14.26
C GLU A 51 1.12 1.09 15.47
N GLY A 52 -0.06 0.49 15.27
CA GLY A 52 -0.92 -0.04 16.30
C GLY A 52 -1.50 1.03 17.23
N GLY A 53 -2.04 0.60 18.37
CA GLY A 53 -2.52 1.50 19.42
C GLY A 53 -3.93 2.07 19.23
N ARG A 54 -4.29 3.03 20.11
CA ARG A 54 -5.57 3.74 20.10
C ARG A 54 -5.34 5.25 20.36
N PRO A 55 -5.73 6.16 19.45
CA PRO A 55 -6.26 5.86 18.10
C PRO A 55 -5.19 5.16 17.24
N GLY A 56 -5.62 4.23 16.38
CA GLY A 56 -4.70 3.50 15.49
C GLY A 56 -4.27 4.37 14.31
N SER A 57 -3.00 4.27 13.93
CA SER A 57 -2.41 4.90 12.74
C SER A 57 -1.47 3.92 12.04
N ALA A 58 -1.10 4.26 10.82
CA ALA A 58 -0.03 3.59 10.09
C ALA A 58 0.95 4.63 9.56
N VAL A 59 2.18 4.21 9.30
CA VAL A 59 3.12 5.01 8.52
C VAL A 59 2.88 4.75 7.05
N TRP A 60 2.65 5.84 6.34
CA TRP A 60 2.43 5.86 4.90
C TRP A 60 3.61 6.51 4.21
N VAL A 61 3.95 6.01 3.03
CA VAL A 61 4.67 6.82 2.06
C VAL A 61 3.66 7.57 1.19
N ARG A 62 3.91 8.85 0.97
CA ARG A 62 3.19 9.68 0.00
C ARG A 62 4.17 10.32 -0.96
N TRP A 63 3.90 10.24 -2.26
CA TRP A 63 4.82 10.74 -3.27
C TRP A 63 4.14 11.37 -4.48
N ASP A 64 4.88 12.28 -5.09
CA ASP A 64 4.60 12.88 -6.39
C ASP A 64 5.84 12.67 -7.30
N ALA A 65 5.90 13.37 -8.43
CA ALA A 65 7.02 13.28 -9.36
C ALA A 65 8.35 13.84 -8.79
N GLU A 66 8.30 14.67 -7.75
CA GLU A 66 9.46 15.39 -7.21
C GLU A 66 9.99 14.80 -5.91
N ARG A 67 9.11 14.25 -5.05
CA ARG A 67 9.48 13.83 -3.70
C ARG A 67 8.62 12.70 -3.16
N ALA A 68 9.20 11.95 -2.23
CA ALA A 68 8.50 11.01 -1.36
C ALA A 68 8.64 11.42 0.11
N ARG A 69 7.58 11.28 0.89
CA ARG A 69 7.54 11.58 2.32
C ARG A 69 6.93 10.42 3.09
N LEU A 70 7.54 10.10 4.23
CA LEU A 70 6.99 9.16 5.19
C LEU A 70 6.30 9.94 6.29
N LEU A 71 5.06 9.58 6.60
CA LEU A 71 4.27 10.26 7.63
C LEU A 71 3.27 9.31 8.29
N PRO A 72 3.03 9.47 9.60
CA PRO A 72 1.96 8.76 10.28
C PRO A 72 0.62 9.37 9.86
N LEU A 73 -0.32 8.53 9.43
CA LEU A 73 -1.69 8.94 9.12
C LEU A 73 -2.68 8.01 9.83
N PRO A 74 -3.79 8.57 10.36
CA PRO A 74 -4.83 7.75 10.95
C PRO A 74 -5.52 6.91 9.88
N TRP A 75 -6.02 5.74 10.28
CA TRP A 75 -6.88 4.91 9.43
C TRP A 75 -8.18 5.63 9.06
N CYS A 76 -8.71 5.34 7.87
CA CYS A 76 -10.03 5.77 7.45
C CYS A 76 -11.09 5.17 8.40
N PRO A 77 -12.04 5.98 8.91
CA PRO A 77 -13.02 5.50 9.88
C PRO A 77 -14.15 4.66 9.26
N ASP A 78 -14.26 4.67 7.93
CA ASP A 78 -15.38 4.07 7.22
C ASP A 78 -15.26 2.54 7.15
N ARG A 79 -16.42 1.89 7.20
CA ARG A 79 -16.60 0.44 7.14
C ARG A 79 -17.37 0.05 5.89
N ASP A 80 -17.13 -1.14 5.36
CA ASP A 80 -17.86 -1.61 4.19
C ASP A 80 -19.35 -1.74 4.54
N PRO A 81 -20.27 -1.01 3.86
CA PRO A 81 -21.70 -1.12 4.14
C PRO A 81 -22.27 -2.51 3.85
N ARG A 82 -21.56 -3.36 3.11
CA ARG A 82 -21.93 -4.73 2.77
C ARG A 82 -21.36 -5.75 3.75
N ASN A 83 -20.30 -5.41 4.47
CA ASN A 83 -19.67 -6.24 5.48
C ASN A 83 -19.18 -5.38 6.65
N ALA A 84 -19.97 -5.34 7.74
CA ALA A 84 -19.67 -4.47 8.88
C ALA A 84 -18.36 -4.80 9.60
N ASP A 85 -17.83 -6.02 9.41
CA ASP A 85 -16.55 -6.45 9.98
C ASP A 85 -15.35 -5.92 9.17
N ASP A 86 -15.54 -5.52 7.91
CA ASP A 86 -14.50 -4.98 7.06
C ASP A 86 -14.40 -3.45 7.21
N ALA A 87 -13.19 -2.97 7.50
CA ALA A 87 -12.86 -1.56 7.57
C ALA A 87 -12.06 -1.12 6.33
N CYS A 88 -12.06 0.18 6.05
CA CYS A 88 -11.27 0.73 4.95
C CYS A 88 -9.78 0.65 5.31
N GLY A 89 -9.00 -0.03 4.47
CA GLY A 89 -7.55 -0.20 4.64
C GLY A 89 -6.72 1.01 4.21
N LEU A 90 -7.33 2.18 3.96
CA LEU A 90 -6.65 3.40 3.55
C LEU A 90 -6.58 4.42 4.68
N PHE A 91 -5.72 5.44 4.54
CA PHE A 91 -5.65 6.56 5.49
C PHE A 91 -6.88 7.47 5.44
N ALA A 92 -7.18 8.18 6.52
CA ALA A 92 -8.32 9.11 6.57
C ALA A 92 -8.16 10.27 5.57
N GLY A 93 -9.19 10.53 4.77
CA GLY A 93 -9.18 11.57 3.74
C GLY A 93 -8.41 11.19 2.47
N HIS A 94 -8.25 9.89 2.21
CA HIS A 94 -7.72 9.39 0.94
C HIS A 94 -8.58 9.89 -0.25
N PRO A 95 -7.97 10.17 -1.42
CA PRO A 95 -8.66 10.86 -2.53
C PRO A 95 -9.41 9.92 -3.49
N SER A 96 -9.24 8.60 -3.37
CA SER A 96 -9.90 7.60 -4.21
C SER A 96 -11.17 7.04 -3.56
N GLY A 97 -11.81 6.06 -4.20
CA GLY A 97 -12.77 5.20 -3.51
C GLY A 97 -12.12 4.45 -2.34
N HIS A 98 -12.96 3.89 -1.45
CA HIS A 98 -12.50 3.10 -0.32
C HIS A 98 -11.79 1.81 -0.78
N SER A 99 -10.99 1.20 0.09
CA SER A 99 -10.19 0.01 -0.27
C SER A 99 -11.03 -1.12 -0.88
N TRP A 100 -12.27 -1.31 -0.44
CA TRP A 100 -13.19 -2.33 -0.98
C TRP A 100 -13.78 -2.00 -2.37
N GLU A 101 -13.51 -0.80 -2.90
CA GLU A 101 -13.90 -0.35 -4.24
C GLU A 101 -12.71 -0.39 -5.21
N VAL A 102 -11.49 -0.54 -4.69
CA VAL A 102 -10.25 -0.67 -5.45
C VAL A 102 -10.00 -2.14 -5.74
N THR A 103 -9.72 -2.44 -7.01
CA THR A 103 -9.42 -3.78 -7.49
C THR A 103 -7.99 -3.80 -8.00
N ASP A 104 -7.14 -4.65 -7.43
CA ASP A 104 -5.88 -5.04 -8.08
C ASP A 104 -6.19 -6.13 -9.13
N PRO A 105 -6.07 -5.84 -10.44
CA PRO A 105 -6.33 -6.84 -11.48
C PRO A 105 -5.33 -8.00 -11.41
N THR A 106 -4.12 -7.77 -10.90
CA THR A 106 -3.08 -8.79 -10.74
C THR A 106 -3.46 -9.76 -9.63
N ASP A 107 -3.81 -9.24 -8.45
CA ASP A 107 -4.29 -10.07 -7.35
C ASP A 107 -5.54 -10.88 -7.72
N GLN A 108 -6.51 -10.27 -8.43
CA GLN A 108 -7.68 -11.01 -8.92
C GLN A 108 -7.31 -12.14 -9.90
N ALA A 109 -6.35 -11.90 -10.79
CA ALA A 109 -5.88 -12.91 -11.73
C ALA A 109 -5.18 -14.06 -11.00
N ILE A 110 -4.31 -13.75 -10.04
CA ILE A 110 -3.62 -14.74 -9.20
C ILE A 110 -4.65 -15.54 -8.39
N THR A 111 -5.58 -14.86 -7.71
CA THR A 111 -6.65 -15.50 -6.93
C THR A 111 -7.49 -16.43 -7.78
N ARG A 112 -7.86 -16.03 -9.01
CA ARG A 112 -8.60 -16.88 -9.94
C ARG A 112 -7.81 -18.12 -10.34
N ASP A 113 -6.52 -17.98 -10.60
CA ASP A 113 -5.67 -19.11 -10.97
C ASP A 113 -5.46 -20.07 -9.79
N LEU A 114 -5.27 -19.53 -8.59
CA LEU A 114 -5.18 -20.32 -7.36
C LEU A 114 -6.49 -21.07 -7.07
N ALA A 115 -7.65 -20.45 -7.27
CA ALA A 115 -8.94 -21.12 -7.13
C ALA A 115 -9.12 -22.27 -8.12
N ARG A 116 -8.60 -22.12 -9.35
CA ARG A 116 -8.57 -23.18 -10.37
C ARG A 116 -7.66 -24.34 -9.99
N LEU A 117 -6.48 -24.05 -9.45
CA LEU A 117 -5.47 -25.06 -9.07
C LEU A 117 -5.80 -25.74 -7.73
N HIS A 118 -6.42 -25.02 -6.79
CA HIS A 118 -6.63 -25.44 -5.41
C HIS A 118 -8.07 -25.19 -4.93
N PRO A 119 -9.09 -25.79 -5.56
CA PRO A 119 -10.50 -25.50 -5.28
C PRO A 119 -10.95 -25.82 -3.84
N HIS A 120 -10.22 -26.66 -3.12
CA HIS A 120 -10.52 -27.00 -1.73
C HIS A 120 -10.21 -25.87 -0.73
N LEU A 121 -9.42 -24.85 -1.13
CA LEU A 121 -9.08 -23.70 -0.30
C LEU A 121 -10.11 -22.55 -0.40
N PHE A 122 -11.04 -22.63 -1.36
CA PHE A 122 -12.01 -21.56 -1.68
C PHE A 122 -13.46 -22.02 -1.49
N ARG A 123 -13.71 -22.97 -0.58
CA ARG A 123 -15.05 -23.50 -0.26
C ARG A 123 -15.79 -22.65 0.76
#